data_AF-A0AAQ3MEW1-F1
#
_entry.id   AF-A0AAQ3MEW1-F1
#
_cell.length_a   1.000
_cell.length_b   1.000
_cell.length_c   1.000
_cell.angle_alpha   90.00
_cell.angle_beta   90.00
_cell.angle_gamma   90.00
#
_symmetry.space_group_name_H-M   'P 1'
#
loop_
_entity.id
_entity.type
_entity.pdbx_description
1 polymer ?
#
loop_
_entity_poly.entity_id
_entity_poly.type
_entity_poly.pdbx_seq_one_letter_code
_entity_poly.pdbx_strand_id
1 'polypeptide(L)'
;MRRYHLQYEIEELGIKELLPAYLKPNLEASDLVTGVCFASGGSGYDPLTSILEGSMSLSGQLDLFKEYIVKVKGLVGDERAKFILANSLFIVVAGSSDISNTYRTRSLLYDLPSYSDLLLNSASTFLTELNELGARRIAVFSAPPIGCLPFQRTVGGGIQKKCAPRPNNLAQLFNTKLSNLLRSINRNFPSSRNVFVNVYDPLLEIILNYQKYGNQSLN
;
A
#
# COMPACT_ATOMS: atom_id res chain seq x y z
N MET A 1 15.34 -5.05 15.61
CA MET A 1 15.07 -4.90 14.17
C MET A 1 13.61 -5.32 13.96
N ARG A 2 12.66 -4.38 13.78
CA ARG A 2 11.24 -4.75 13.59
C ARG A 2 11.08 -5.24 12.15
N ARG A 3 10.79 -6.53 11.96
CA ARG A 3 10.38 -7.06 10.65
C ARG A 3 9.03 -6.43 10.28
N TYR A 4 8.93 -5.84 9.09
CA TYR A 4 7.66 -5.30 8.58
C TYR A 4 6.83 -6.44 7.99
N HIS A 5 5.50 -6.31 8.00
CA HIS A 5 4.58 -7.32 7.46
C HIS A 5 4.90 -7.71 6.00
N LEU A 6 5.26 -6.72 5.17
CA LEU A 6 5.73 -6.90 3.80
C LEU A 6 6.96 -7.83 3.68
N GLN A 7 7.83 -7.86 4.68
CA GLN A 7 9.02 -8.73 4.69
C GLN A 7 8.61 -10.21 4.77
N TYR A 8 7.62 -10.49 5.62
CA TYR A 8 7.09 -11.85 5.80
C TYR A 8 6.37 -12.34 4.55
N GLU A 9 5.58 -11.48 3.89
CA GLU A 9 4.90 -11.82 2.63
C GLU A 9 5.89 -12.15 1.50
N ILE A 10 7.01 -11.43 1.40
CA ILE A 10 8.05 -11.67 0.38
C ILE A 10 8.82 -12.96 0.64
N GLU A 11 9.06 -13.29 1.92
CA GLU A 11 9.69 -14.53 2.36
C GLU A 11 8.80 -15.75 2.05
N GLU A 12 7.50 -15.68 2.40
CA GLU A 12 6.51 -16.73 2.12
C GLU A 12 6.29 -16.96 0.60
N LEU A 13 6.39 -15.90 -0.21
CA LEU A 13 6.34 -16.01 -1.67
C LEU A 13 7.62 -16.59 -2.28
N GLY A 14 8.65 -16.89 -1.48
CA GLY A 14 9.94 -17.42 -1.93
C GLY A 14 10.72 -16.45 -2.82
N ILE A 15 10.41 -15.16 -2.77
CA ILE A 15 11.01 -14.15 -3.65
C ILE A 15 12.38 -13.72 -3.13
N LYS A 16 12.47 -13.41 -1.83
CA LYS A 16 13.72 -13.02 -1.14
C LYS A 16 13.52 -13.09 0.37
N GLU A 17 14.50 -13.60 1.12
CA GLU A 17 14.45 -13.64 2.59
C GLU A 17 14.41 -12.22 3.20
N LEU A 18 15.06 -11.25 2.55
CA LEU A 18 15.09 -9.87 3.00
C LEU A 18 15.01 -8.89 1.81
N LEU A 19 13.92 -8.14 1.68
CA LEU A 19 13.84 -7.00 0.76
C LEU A 19 14.42 -5.74 1.43
N PRO A 20 15.62 -5.27 1.04
CA PRO A 20 16.25 -4.10 1.66
C PRO A 20 15.51 -2.81 1.29
N ALA A 21 15.49 -1.85 2.21
CA ALA A 21 15.03 -0.50 1.89
C ALA A 21 15.98 0.17 0.87
N TYR A 22 15.44 0.86 -0.13
CA TYR A 22 16.24 1.53 -1.16
C TYR A 22 17.18 2.60 -0.58
N LEU A 23 16.78 3.25 0.52
CA LEU A 23 17.59 4.25 1.22
C LEU A 23 18.55 3.65 2.28
N LYS A 24 18.70 2.33 2.34
CA LYS A 24 19.66 1.70 3.24
C LYS A 24 21.08 2.20 2.89
N PRO A 25 21.89 2.64 3.88
CA PRO A 25 23.30 2.92 3.66
C PRO A 25 24.03 1.67 3.13
N ASN A 26 24.92 1.86 2.14
CA ASN A 26 25.69 0.77 1.51
C ASN A 26 24.79 -0.31 0.89
N LEU A 27 23.79 0.11 0.12
CA LEU A 27 22.98 -0.81 -0.66
C LEU A 27 23.83 -1.39 -1.81
N GLU A 28 23.92 -2.71 -1.87
CA GLU A 28 24.76 -3.42 -2.85
C GLU A 28 24.13 -3.41 -4.24
N ALA A 29 24.96 -3.48 -5.29
CA ALA A 29 24.46 -3.57 -6.67
C ALA A 29 23.62 -4.83 -6.92
N SER A 30 23.95 -5.94 -6.24
CA SER A 30 23.21 -7.19 -6.28
C SER A 30 21.81 -7.09 -5.65
N ASP A 31 21.63 -6.19 -4.67
CA ASP A 31 20.31 -5.91 -4.09
C ASP A 31 19.41 -5.20 -5.10
N LEU A 32 19.96 -4.23 -5.84
CA LEU A 32 19.20 -3.47 -6.84
C LEU A 32 18.62 -4.40 -7.92
N VAL A 33 19.37 -5.39 -8.39
CA VAL A 33 18.89 -6.29 -9.46
C VAL A 33 17.95 -7.40 -8.96
N THR A 34 17.88 -7.62 -7.65
CA THR A 34 17.03 -8.66 -7.03
C THR A 34 15.78 -8.10 -6.33
N GLY A 35 15.73 -6.79 -6.07
CA GLY A 35 14.56 -6.10 -5.54
C GLY A 35 14.87 -5.27 -4.30
N VAL A 36 14.13 -4.16 -4.17
CA VAL A 36 14.25 -3.19 -3.07
C VAL A 36 12.87 -2.67 -2.64
N CYS A 37 12.79 -2.10 -1.44
CA CYS A 37 11.58 -1.50 -0.88
C CYS A 37 11.67 0.03 -0.86
N PHE A 38 10.66 0.71 -1.41
CA PHE A 38 10.53 2.17 -1.40
C PHE A 38 9.55 2.68 -0.33
N ALA A 39 8.89 1.78 0.40
CA ALA A 39 7.80 2.13 1.30
C ALA A 39 8.25 3.03 2.46
N SER A 40 7.42 4.01 2.78
CA SER A 40 7.57 4.87 3.97
C SER A 40 6.32 4.77 4.85
N GLY A 41 6.53 4.43 6.13
CA GLY A 41 5.44 4.39 7.12
C GLY A 41 4.83 5.78 7.30
N GLY A 42 3.50 5.86 7.39
CA GLY A 42 2.81 7.16 7.47
C GLY A 42 2.63 7.85 6.11
N SER A 43 2.94 7.19 5.00
CA SER A 43 2.59 7.68 3.66
C SER A 43 1.18 7.28 3.25
N GLY A 44 0.64 7.94 2.23
CA GLY A 44 -0.71 7.69 1.71
C GLY A 44 -0.98 8.39 0.37
N TYR A 45 -2.19 8.20 -0.14
CA TYR A 45 -2.65 8.81 -1.39
C TYR A 45 -3.01 10.30 -1.24
N ASP A 46 -3.38 10.75 -0.05
CA ASP A 46 -3.56 12.17 0.25
C ASP A 46 -2.18 12.80 0.55
N PRO A 47 -1.73 13.80 -0.21
CA PRO A 47 -0.45 14.46 0.04
C PRO A 47 -0.31 15.06 1.45
N LEU A 48 -1.44 15.40 2.10
CA LEU A 48 -1.44 15.89 3.47
C LEU A 48 -0.98 14.82 4.47
N THR A 49 -1.22 13.54 4.19
CA THR A 49 -0.88 12.43 5.09
C THR A 49 0.61 12.41 5.40
N SER A 50 1.48 12.46 4.38
CA SER A 50 2.92 12.47 4.61
C SER A 50 3.43 13.72 5.32
N ILE A 51 2.75 14.86 5.14
CA ILE A 51 3.08 16.11 5.84
C ILE A 51 2.78 15.98 7.33
N LEU A 52 1.60 15.46 7.68
CA LEU A 52 1.19 15.27 9.09
C LEU A 52 2.04 14.23 9.81
N GLU A 53 2.47 13.19 9.11
CA GLU A 53 3.27 12.08 9.67
C GLU A 53 4.78 12.32 9.60
N GLY A 54 5.24 13.42 8.97
CA GLY A 54 6.67 13.68 8.75
C GLY A 54 7.35 12.58 7.92
N SER A 55 6.62 11.99 6.98
CA SER A 55 7.04 10.83 6.19
C SER A 55 7.28 11.18 4.73
N MET A 56 7.80 10.23 3.95
CA MET A 56 7.96 10.41 2.52
C MET A 56 6.61 10.27 1.80
N SER A 57 6.29 11.25 0.96
CA SER A 57 5.09 11.19 0.12
C SER A 57 5.14 10.01 -0.86
N LEU A 58 3.98 9.56 -1.31
CA LEU A 58 3.90 8.52 -2.32
C LEU A 58 4.56 8.94 -3.65
N SER A 59 4.49 10.23 -4.00
CA SER A 59 5.24 10.79 -5.15
C SER A 59 6.75 10.71 -4.95
N GLY A 60 7.26 10.99 -3.75
CA GLY A 60 8.69 10.84 -3.44
C GLY A 60 9.15 9.40 -3.55
N GLN A 61 8.32 8.42 -3.15
CA GLN A 61 8.61 7.00 -3.35
C GLN A 61 8.69 6.64 -4.84
N LEU A 62 7.85 7.26 -5.67
CA LEU A 62 7.87 7.09 -7.13
C LEU A 62 9.11 7.73 -7.76
N ASP A 63 9.57 8.87 -7.25
CA ASP A 63 10.80 9.51 -7.69
C ASP A 63 12.03 8.65 -7.35
N LEU A 64 12.06 8.04 -6.16
CA LEU A 64 13.08 7.03 -5.83
C LEU A 64 13.02 5.82 -6.77
N PHE A 65 11.83 5.40 -7.18
CA PHE A 65 11.69 4.32 -8.15
C PHE A 65 12.23 4.71 -9.54
N LYS A 66 12.02 5.95 -10.00
CA LYS A 66 12.63 6.46 -11.24
C LYS A 66 14.15 6.49 -11.14
N GLU A 67 14.69 6.93 -10.02
CA GLU A 67 16.14 6.90 -9.76
C GLU A 67 16.68 5.46 -9.79
N TYR A 68 15.96 4.52 -9.15
CA TYR A 68 16.29 3.09 -9.19
C TYR A 68 16.35 2.56 -10.62
N ILE A 69 15.40 2.92 -11.49
CA ILE A 69 15.41 2.51 -12.90
C ILE A 69 16.69 2.97 -13.59
N VAL A 70 17.13 4.22 -13.37
CA VAL A 70 18.38 4.75 -13.92
C VAL A 70 19.59 3.94 -13.42
N LYS A 71 19.65 3.64 -12.12
CA LYS A 71 20.75 2.85 -11.55
C LYS A 71 20.79 1.42 -12.11
N VAL A 72 19.66 0.74 -12.17
CA VAL A 72 19.59 -0.63 -12.71
C VAL A 72 19.98 -0.65 -14.18
N LYS A 73 19.54 0.33 -14.98
CA LYS A 73 20.00 0.47 -16.37
C LYS A 73 21.51 0.64 -16.47
N GLY A 74 22.13 1.45 -15.61
CA GLY A 74 23.58 1.62 -15.57
C GLY A 74 24.33 0.32 -15.21
N LEU A 75 23.72 -0.55 -14.40
CA LEU A 75 24.33 -1.80 -13.95
C LEU A 75 24.19 -2.95 -14.95
N VAL A 76 23.04 -3.09 -15.60
CA VAL A 76 22.71 -4.27 -16.43
C VAL A 76 22.40 -3.95 -17.90
N GLY A 77 22.38 -2.68 -18.28
CA GLY A 77 21.95 -2.22 -19.61
C GLY A 77 20.44 -2.12 -19.78
N ASP A 78 19.99 -1.40 -20.81
CA ASP A 78 18.58 -1.08 -21.04
C ASP A 78 17.68 -2.30 -21.25
N GLU A 79 18.10 -3.25 -22.08
CA GLU A 79 17.29 -4.43 -22.38
C GLU A 79 17.06 -5.29 -21.14
N ARG A 80 18.13 -5.54 -20.37
CA ARG A 80 18.04 -6.33 -19.16
C ARG A 80 17.25 -5.60 -18.06
N ALA A 81 17.38 -4.27 -17.94
CA ALA A 81 16.59 -3.48 -17.01
C ALA A 81 15.10 -3.54 -17.35
N LYS A 82 14.72 -3.41 -18.63
CA LYS A 82 13.33 -3.60 -19.09
C LYS A 82 12.82 -5.00 -18.76
N PHE A 83 13.64 -6.02 -18.97
CA PHE A 83 13.31 -7.40 -18.60
C PHE A 83 13.04 -7.55 -17.10
N ILE A 84 13.91 -6.98 -16.25
CA ILE A 84 13.73 -7.00 -14.79
C ILE A 84 12.40 -6.33 -14.42
N LEU A 85 12.17 -5.09 -14.85
CA LEU A 85 10.94 -4.34 -14.52
C LEU A 85 9.67 -5.07 -14.98
N ALA A 86 9.68 -5.67 -16.16
CA ALA A 86 8.51 -6.38 -16.68
C ALA A 86 8.24 -7.71 -15.96
N ASN A 87 9.25 -8.33 -15.32
CA ASN A 87 9.11 -9.62 -14.65
C ASN A 87 9.05 -9.55 -13.13
N SER A 88 9.46 -8.43 -12.53
CA SER A 88 9.34 -8.17 -11.10
C SER A 88 7.88 -8.09 -10.64
N LEU A 89 7.64 -8.51 -9.40
CA LEU A 89 6.38 -8.27 -8.69
C LEU A 89 6.47 -6.94 -7.94
N PHE A 90 5.48 -6.08 -8.15
CA PHE A 90 5.32 -4.80 -7.45
C PHE A 90 4.20 -4.95 -6.43
N ILE A 91 4.48 -4.59 -5.18
CA ILE A 91 3.50 -4.63 -4.09
C ILE A 91 3.21 -3.19 -3.66
N VAL A 92 1.94 -2.80 -3.72
CA VAL A 92 1.47 -1.46 -3.35
C VAL A 92 0.52 -1.59 -2.16
N VAL A 93 0.92 -0.99 -1.04
CA VAL A 93 0.13 -0.90 0.19
C VAL A 93 0.05 0.57 0.60
N ALA A 94 -1.09 1.21 0.34
CA ALA A 94 -1.35 2.61 0.64
C ALA A 94 -2.84 2.83 0.92
N GLY A 95 -3.21 3.96 1.55
CA GLY A 95 -4.59 4.27 1.91
C GLY A 95 -4.89 4.18 3.41
N SER A 96 -4.22 3.28 4.14
CA SER A 96 -4.51 3.04 5.56
C SER A 96 -4.27 4.27 6.44
N SER A 97 -3.16 4.97 6.24
CA SER A 97 -2.82 6.20 6.98
C SER A 97 -3.76 7.36 6.62
N ASP A 98 -4.19 7.45 5.36
CA ASP A 98 -5.17 8.46 4.92
C ASP A 98 -6.48 8.32 5.69
N ILE A 99 -7.00 7.09 5.78
CA ILE A 99 -8.27 6.78 6.45
C ILE A 99 -8.15 6.88 7.98
N SER A 100 -7.05 6.40 8.55
CA SER A 100 -6.86 6.37 10.01
C SER A 100 -6.56 7.76 10.58
N ASN A 101 -5.62 8.49 9.98
CA ASN A 101 -4.98 9.64 10.62
C ASN A 101 -5.42 10.95 9.96
N THR A 102 -5.42 11.00 8.62
CA THR A 102 -5.67 12.24 7.87
C THR A 102 -7.14 12.58 7.71
N TYR A 103 -8.01 11.57 7.56
CA TYR A 103 -9.42 11.81 7.32
C TYR A 103 -10.10 12.58 8.46
N ARG A 104 -9.63 12.44 9.70
CA ARG A 104 -10.16 13.23 10.82
C ARG A 104 -10.09 14.73 10.54
N THR A 105 -8.95 15.21 10.05
CA THR A 105 -8.76 16.62 9.67
C THR A 105 -9.52 16.94 8.38
N ARG A 106 -9.46 16.07 7.38
CA ARG A 106 -10.14 16.25 6.08
C ARG A 106 -11.67 16.19 6.18
N SER A 107 -12.22 15.60 7.23
CA SER A 107 -13.67 15.46 7.42
C SER A 107 -14.42 16.77 7.58
N LEU A 108 -13.71 17.87 7.82
CA LEU A 108 -14.25 19.24 7.83
C LEU A 108 -14.53 19.77 6.40
N LEU A 109 -13.89 19.17 5.39
CA LEU A 109 -13.95 19.59 3.99
C LEU A 109 -14.57 18.53 3.07
N TYR A 110 -14.50 17.26 3.48
CA TYR A 110 -14.92 16.13 2.67
C TYR A 110 -15.83 15.18 3.45
N ASP A 111 -16.95 14.80 2.85
CA ASP A 111 -17.70 13.62 3.25
C ASP A 111 -16.94 12.33 2.83
N LEU A 112 -17.46 11.15 3.20
CA LEU A 112 -16.78 9.89 2.89
C LEU A 112 -16.65 9.65 1.37
N PRO A 113 -17.71 9.85 0.55
CA PRO A 113 -17.60 9.67 -0.90
C PRO A 113 -16.56 10.57 -1.56
N SER A 114 -16.61 11.88 -1.29
CA SER A 114 -15.69 12.86 -1.90
C SER A 114 -14.25 12.67 -1.44
N TYR A 115 -14.02 12.32 -0.17
CA TYR A 115 -12.67 11.98 0.27
C TYR A 115 -12.17 10.71 -0.40
N SER A 116 -13.01 9.68 -0.53
CA SER A 116 -12.65 8.47 -1.24
C SER A 116 -12.33 8.75 -2.71
N ASP A 117 -13.02 9.69 -3.37
CA ASP A 117 -12.70 10.10 -4.75
C ASP A 117 -11.34 10.82 -4.85
N LEU A 118 -11.01 11.66 -3.86
CA LEU A 118 -9.68 12.28 -3.77
C LEU A 118 -8.57 11.21 -3.70
N LEU A 119 -8.72 10.22 -2.81
CA LEU A 119 -7.75 9.12 -2.71
C LEU A 119 -7.66 8.31 -4.01
N LEU A 120 -8.80 8.05 -4.65
CA LEU A 120 -8.87 7.29 -5.91
C LEU A 120 -8.19 8.02 -7.07
N ASN A 121 -8.33 9.34 -7.16
CA ASN A 121 -7.65 10.13 -8.18
C ASN A 121 -6.13 10.02 -8.04
N SER A 122 -5.60 10.20 -6.82
CA SER A 122 -4.18 10.00 -6.54
C SER A 122 -3.73 8.57 -6.81
N ALA A 123 -4.53 7.57 -6.44
CA ALA A 123 -4.23 6.17 -6.71
C ALA A 123 -4.18 5.87 -8.22
N SER A 124 -5.12 6.44 -8.99
CA SER A 124 -5.15 6.31 -10.44
C SER A 124 -3.90 6.86 -11.08
N THR A 125 -3.48 8.06 -10.71
CA THR A 125 -2.24 8.68 -11.22
C THR A 125 -1.03 7.83 -10.88
N PHE A 126 -0.86 7.46 -9.61
CA PHE A 126 0.28 6.66 -9.15
C PHE A 126 0.39 5.32 -9.88
N LEU A 127 -0.72 4.58 -9.97
CA LEU A 127 -0.74 3.26 -10.61
C LEU A 127 -0.54 3.36 -12.13
N THR A 128 -1.09 4.40 -12.77
CA THR A 128 -0.85 4.66 -14.20
C THR A 128 0.63 4.88 -14.46
N GLU A 129 1.28 5.74 -13.66
CA GLU A 129 2.69 6.06 -13.80
C GLU A 129 3.59 4.84 -13.53
N LEU A 130 3.26 3.99 -12.55
CA LEU A 130 3.95 2.71 -12.36
C LEU A 130 3.90 1.82 -13.61
N ASN A 131 2.73 1.73 -14.25
CA ASN A 131 2.58 0.96 -15.49
C ASN A 131 3.39 1.59 -16.63
N GLU A 132 3.39 2.92 -16.78
CA GLU A 132 4.18 3.64 -17.78
C GLU A 132 5.69 3.44 -17.58
N LEU A 133 6.14 3.36 -16.33
CA LEU A 133 7.54 3.12 -15.96
C LEU A 133 8.01 1.67 -16.17
N GLY A 134 7.13 0.77 -16.62
CA GLY A 134 7.51 -0.59 -17.01
C GLY A 134 7.09 -1.69 -16.04
N ALA A 135 6.39 -1.37 -14.95
CA ALA A 135 5.81 -2.39 -14.07
C ALA A 135 4.69 -3.14 -14.81
N ARG A 136 4.70 -4.48 -14.73
CA ARG A 136 3.71 -5.34 -15.41
C ARG A 136 2.95 -6.28 -14.48
N ARG A 137 3.45 -6.54 -13.27
CA ARG A 137 2.81 -7.42 -12.28
C ARG A 137 2.67 -6.65 -10.98
N ILE A 138 1.47 -6.11 -10.73
CA ILE A 138 1.24 -5.18 -9.62
C ILE A 138 0.15 -5.77 -8.72
N ALA A 139 0.49 -6.05 -7.46
CA ALA A 139 -0.46 -6.40 -6.41
C ALA A 139 -0.77 -5.15 -5.58
N VAL A 140 -2.04 -4.73 -5.58
CA VAL A 140 -2.51 -3.56 -4.85
C VAL A 140 -3.43 -4.01 -3.74
N PHE A 141 -3.02 -3.74 -2.50
CA PHE A 141 -3.71 -4.21 -1.31
C PHE A 141 -4.86 -3.27 -0.94
N SER A 142 -5.94 -3.86 -0.46
CA SER A 142 -7.06 -3.13 0.11
C SER A 142 -6.66 -2.47 1.43
N ALA A 143 -7.37 -1.40 1.82
CA ALA A 143 -7.33 -0.94 3.21
C ALA A 143 -7.90 -2.05 4.12
N PRO A 144 -7.29 -2.32 5.29
CA PRO A 144 -7.82 -3.27 6.26
C PRO A 144 -9.03 -2.69 7.01
N PRO A 145 -9.63 -3.41 7.98
CA PRO A 145 -10.70 -2.88 8.84
C PRO A 145 -10.18 -1.78 9.78
N ILE A 146 -9.98 -0.57 9.26
CA ILE A 146 -9.34 0.55 9.97
C ILE A 146 -10.05 0.86 11.29
N GLY A 147 -11.37 0.80 11.33
CA GLY A 147 -12.14 1.02 12.56
C GLY A 147 -11.85 0.03 13.68
N CYS A 148 -11.28 -1.14 13.36
CA CYS A 148 -10.89 -2.15 14.33
C CYS A 148 -9.46 -1.96 14.86
N LEU A 149 -8.70 -0.97 14.37
CA LEU A 149 -7.38 -0.67 14.93
C LEU A 149 -7.50 -0.18 16.39
N PRO A 150 -6.54 -0.49 17.28
CA PRO A 150 -6.62 -0.15 18.70
C PRO A 150 -6.93 1.33 18.97
N PHE A 151 -6.28 2.23 18.22
CA PHE A 151 -6.53 3.67 18.32
C PHE A 151 -7.98 4.03 17.94
N GLN A 152 -8.48 3.51 16.82
CA GLN A 152 -9.84 3.78 16.34
C GLN A 152 -10.92 3.22 17.29
N ARG A 153 -10.69 2.02 17.85
CA ARG A 153 -11.56 1.43 18.89
C ARG A 153 -11.61 2.29 20.15
N THR A 154 -10.49 2.91 20.52
CA THR A 154 -10.40 3.79 21.69
C THR A 154 -11.17 5.09 21.49
N VAL A 155 -11.01 5.74 20.33
CA VAL A 155 -11.61 7.06 20.09
C VAL A 155 -13.04 7.00 19.53
N GLY A 156 -13.42 5.91 18.86
CA GLY A 156 -14.69 5.80 18.12
C GLY A 156 -15.48 4.51 18.37
N GLY A 157 -15.00 3.63 19.26
CA GLY A 157 -15.63 2.34 19.56
C GLY A 157 -16.63 2.35 20.73
N GLY A 158 -16.85 3.51 21.37
CA GLY A 158 -17.68 3.64 22.57
C GLY A 158 -17.10 2.91 23.78
N ILE A 159 -17.92 2.75 24.83
CA ILE A 159 -17.51 2.12 26.11
C ILE A 159 -16.97 0.71 25.91
N GLN A 160 -17.56 -0.05 24.99
CA GLN A 160 -17.18 -1.43 24.69
C GLN A 160 -15.96 -1.53 23.76
N LYS A 161 -15.37 -0.41 23.34
CA LYS A 161 -14.24 -0.35 22.39
C LYS A 161 -14.47 -1.24 21.17
N LYS A 162 -15.66 -1.17 20.56
CA LYS A 162 -15.97 -1.90 19.32
C LYS A 162 -15.23 -1.30 18.13
N CYS A 163 -15.26 -1.97 16.98
CA CYS A 163 -14.77 -1.36 15.76
C CYS A 163 -15.57 -0.09 15.43
N ALA A 164 -14.87 1.01 15.17
CA ALA A 164 -15.48 2.29 14.83
C ALA A 164 -16.13 2.22 13.42
N PRO A 165 -17.45 2.50 13.26
CA PRO A 165 -18.12 2.34 11.98
C PRO A 165 -17.62 3.27 10.88
N ARG A 166 -17.36 4.55 11.21
CA ARG A 166 -17.01 5.58 10.22
C ARG A 166 -15.73 5.25 9.42
N PRO A 167 -14.57 4.97 10.03
CA PRO A 167 -13.37 4.57 9.29
C PRO A 167 -13.54 3.22 8.54
N ASN A 168 -14.32 2.27 9.08
CA ASN A 168 -14.63 1.02 8.37
C ASN A 168 -15.49 1.24 7.12
N ASN A 169 -16.47 2.15 7.18
CA ASN A 169 -17.29 2.50 6.02
C ASN A 169 -16.45 3.19 4.94
N LEU A 170 -15.54 4.10 5.33
CA LEU A 170 -14.61 4.73 4.41
C LEU A 170 -13.66 3.70 3.77
N ALA A 171 -13.11 2.77 4.54
CA ALA A 171 -12.26 1.70 4.03
C ALA A 171 -12.99 0.81 3.00
N GLN A 172 -14.21 0.36 3.30
CA GLN A 172 -15.00 -0.44 2.37
C GLN A 172 -15.35 0.32 1.08
N LEU A 173 -15.72 1.60 1.21
CA LEU A 173 -16.02 2.46 0.06
C LEU A 173 -14.78 2.64 -0.82
N PHE A 174 -13.64 2.96 -0.22
CA PHE A 174 -12.36 3.09 -0.91
C PHE A 174 -11.97 1.78 -1.61
N ASN A 175 -12.05 0.65 -0.91
CA ASN A 175 -11.73 -0.68 -1.45
C ASN A 175 -12.59 -1.04 -2.67
N THR A 176 -13.89 -0.76 -2.59
CA THR A 176 -14.83 -0.98 -3.71
C THR A 176 -14.42 -0.16 -4.93
N LYS A 177 -14.16 1.14 -4.73
CA LYS A 177 -13.74 2.03 -5.83
C LYS A 177 -12.36 1.63 -6.38
N LEU A 178 -11.41 1.25 -5.52
CA LEU A 178 -10.07 0.83 -5.91
C LEU A 178 -10.11 -0.44 -6.78
N SER A 179 -10.88 -1.46 -6.39
CA SER A 179 -11.07 -2.66 -7.22
C SER A 179 -11.61 -2.32 -8.62
N ASN A 180 -12.55 -1.36 -8.71
CA ASN A 180 -13.09 -0.89 -9.99
C ASN A 180 -12.04 -0.14 -10.82
N LEU A 181 -11.25 0.72 -10.17
CA LEU A 181 -10.15 1.44 -10.81
C LEU A 181 -9.13 0.47 -11.43
N LEU A 182 -8.74 -0.59 -10.71
CA LEU A 182 -7.79 -1.57 -11.22
C LEU A 182 -8.31 -2.31 -12.46
N ARG A 183 -9.63 -2.56 -12.54
CA ARG A 183 -10.27 -3.09 -13.76
C ARG A 183 -10.26 -2.09 -14.92
N SER A 184 -10.23 -0.79 -14.65
CA SER A 184 -10.06 0.24 -15.68
C SER A 184 -8.61 0.30 -16.15
N ILE A 185 -7.66 0.32 -15.22
CA ILE A 185 -6.22 0.35 -15.52
C ILE A 185 -5.81 -0.87 -16.35
N ASN A 186 -6.27 -2.07 -16.01
CA ASN A 186 -5.96 -3.28 -16.81
C ASN A 186 -6.51 -3.22 -18.25
N ARG A 187 -7.58 -2.46 -18.52
CA ARG A 187 -8.07 -2.25 -19.89
C ARG A 187 -7.17 -1.28 -20.66
N ASN A 188 -6.61 -0.28 -19.99
CA ASN A 188 -5.70 0.70 -20.60
C ASN A 188 -4.27 0.16 -20.78
N PHE A 189 -3.86 -0.80 -19.95
CA PHE A 189 -2.54 -1.44 -19.99
C PHE A 189 -2.67 -2.96 -20.20
N PRO A 190 -3.00 -3.43 -21.42
CA PRO A 190 -3.30 -4.83 -21.69
C PRO A 190 -2.10 -5.77 -21.49
N SER A 191 -0.86 -5.23 -21.49
CA SER A 191 0.36 -5.99 -21.20
C SER A 191 0.69 -6.06 -19.70
N SER A 192 -0.09 -5.39 -18.85
CA SER A 192 0.07 -5.37 -17.40
C SER A 192 -1.07 -6.10 -16.71
N ARG A 193 -0.79 -6.64 -15.52
CA ARG A 193 -1.76 -7.24 -14.62
C ARG A 193 -1.68 -6.56 -13.26
N ASN A 194 -2.70 -5.76 -12.97
CA ASN A 194 -2.92 -5.11 -11.68
C ASN A 194 -4.00 -5.92 -10.92
N VAL A 195 -3.63 -6.52 -9.79
CA VAL A 195 -4.48 -7.40 -8.99
C VAL A 195 -4.88 -6.70 -7.71
N PHE A 196 -6.18 -6.68 -7.43
CA PHE A 196 -6.70 -6.27 -6.15
C PHE A 196 -6.52 -7.39 -5.13
N VAL A 197 -5.83 -7.11 -4.03
CA VAL A 197 -5.62 -8.06 -2.92
C VAL A 197 -6.51 -7.65 -1.75
N ASN A 198 -7.56 -8.41 -1.52
CA ASN A 198 -8.51 -8.16 -0.43
C ASN A 198 -7.97 -8.70 0.90
N VAL A 199 -7.47 -7.79 1.74
CA VAL A 199 -7.08 -8.10 3.12
C VAL A 199 -8.16 -7.70 4.13
N TYR A 200 -9.20 -6.97 3.71
CA TYR A 200 -10.24 -6.49 4.60
C TYR A 200 -11.03 -7.65 5.22
N ASP A 201 -11.63 -8.50 4.39
CA ASP A 201 -12.53 -9.55 4.86
C ASP A 201 -11.82 -10.63 5.69
N PRO A 202 -10.65 -11.16 5.29
CA PRO A 202 -9.94 -12.15 6.10
C PRO A 202 -9.53 -11.61 7.47
N LEU A 203 -9.04 -10.36 7.53
CA LEU A 203 -8.66 -9.74 8.80
C LEU A 203 -9.89 -9.47 9.67
N LEU A 204 -11.01 -9.03 9.09
CA LEU A 204 -12.24 -8.82 9.83
C LEU A 204 -12.77 -10.13 10.42
N GLU A 205 -12.73 -11.23 9.65
CA GLU A 205 -13.15 -12.55 10.13
C GLU A 205 -12.33 -13.01 11.32
N ILE A 206 -11.00 -12.83 11.27
CA ILE A 206 -10.10 -13.14 12.40
C ILE A 206 -10.43 -12.26 13.60
N ILE A 207 -10.65 -10.96 13.41
CA ILE A 207 -10.98 -10.03 14.51
C ILE A 207 -12.29 -10.41 15.19
N LEU A 208 -13.33 -10.74 14.41
CA LEU A 208 -14.65 -11.06 14.93
C LEU A 208 -14.74 -12.48 15.50
N ASN A 209 -13.91 -13.40 15.01
CA ASN A 209 -13.94 -14.82 15.36
C ASN A 209 -12.61 -15.33 15.93
N TYR A 210 -11.84 -14.48 16.62
CA TYR A 210 -10.47 -14.79 17.06
C TYR A 210 -10.36 -16.11 17.85
N GLN A 211 -11.40 -16.48 18.61
CA GLN A 211 -11.47 -17.75 19.35
C GLN A 211 -11.30 -18.99 18.45
N LYS A 212 -11.68 -18.91 17.16
CA LYS A 212 -11.48 -19.99 16.18
C LYS A 212 -10.02 -20.12 15.71
N TYR A 213 -9.23 -19.06 15.87
CA TYR A 213 -7.86 -18.96 15.36
C TYR A 213 -6.79 -18.94 16.48
N GLY A 214 -7.20 -18.97 17.74
CA GLY A 214 -6.34 -19.06 18.92
C GLY A 214 -6.77 -18.13 20.07
N ASN A 215 -6.59 -18.57 21.32
CA ASN A 215 -6.98 -17.83 22.53
C ASN A 215 -5.94 -16.77 22.96
N GLN A 216 -5.58 -15.85 22.08
CA GLN A 216 -4.85 -14.65 22.50
C GLN A 216 -5.72 -13.42 22.27
N SER A 217 -6.24 -12.89 23.38
CA SER A 217 -6.97 -11.63 23.40
C SER A 217 -6.11 -10.52 22.76
N LEU A 218 -6.60 -9.97 21.65
CA LEU A 218 -6.15 -8.69 21.09
C LEU A 218 -6.66 -7.56 22.01
N ASN A 219 -6.13 -7.50 23.22
CA ASN A 219 -6.39 -6.45 24.21
C ASN A 219 -5.38 -5.32 24.07
#